data_AF-A0A7K2WVY9-F1
#
_entry.id   AF-A0A7K2WVY9-F1
#
_cell.length_a   1.000
_cell.length_b   1.000
_cell.length_c   1.000
_cell.angle_alpha   90.00
_cell.angle_beta   90.00
_cell.angle_gamma   90.00
#
_symmetry.space_group_name_H-M   'P 1'
#
loop_
_entity.id
_entity.type
_entity.pdbx_description
1 polymer ?
#
loop_
_entity_poly.entity_id
_entity_poly.type
_entity_poly.pdbx_seq_one_letter_code
_entity_poly.pdbx_strand_id
1 'polypeptide(L)'
;NGYGPTETTTFATTHRIHRPLDYSGTLPIGEPLDNHRLYVLDDHLRLVPPGAPGELYIAGAGLAQGYLDRPALTADRFVADPYGPAGTRMYRTGDL
;
A
#
# COMPACT_ATOMS: atom_id res chain seq x y z
N ASN A 1 15.53 1.25 2.31
CA ASN A 1 14.58 0.14 2.20
C ASN A 1 13.49 0.54 1.22
N GLY A 2 13.05 -0.34 0.34
CA GLY A 2 11.98 -0.07 -0.61
C GLY A 2 10.95 -1.18 -0.52
N TYR A 3 9.68 -0.82 -0.55
CA TYR A 3 8.57 -1.77 -0.48
C TYR A 3 7.50 -1.41 -1.49
N GLY A 4 6.92 -2.42 -2.13
CA GLY A 4 5.80 -2.31 -3.05
C GLY A 4 5.55 -3.65 -3.74
N PRO A 5 4.30 -4.09 -3.85
CA PRO A 5 3.94 -5.24 -4.67
C PRO A 5 4.04 -4.91 -6.17
N THR A 6 4.04 -5.94 -7.03
CA THR A 6 4.07 -5.76 -8.50
C THR A 6 2.88 -4.94 -8.99
N GLU A 7 1.74 -5.10 -8.33
CA GLU A 7 0.48 -4.40 -8.57
C GLU A 7 0.55 -2.88 -8.35
N THR A 8 1.62 -2.39 -7.71
CA THR A 8 1.87 -0.97 -7.49
C THR A 8 3.14 -0.47 -8.18
N THR A 9 3.64 -1.19 -9.19
CA THR A 9 4.82 -0.80 -9.99
C THR A 9 6.13 -0.73 -9.18
N THR A 10 6.52 -1.86 -8.60
CA THR A 10 7.80 -2.10 -7.89
C THR A 10 7.91 -1.48 -6.50
N PHE A 11 7.85 -0.16 -6.37
CA PHE A 11 7.96 0.50 -5.06
C PHE A 11 6.81 1.48 -4.88
N ALA A 12 6.18 1.41 -3.70
CA ALA A 12 5.17 2.35 -3.24
C ALA A 12 5.67 3.17 -2.04
N THR A 13 6.62 2.64 -1.26
CA THR A 13 7.27 3.34 -0.16
C THR A 13 8.78 3.22 -0.20
N THR A 14 9.44 4.20 0.40
CA THR A 14 10.88 4.12 0.65
C THR A 14 11.26 4.65 2.03
N HIS A 15 12.24 3.99 2.64
CA HIS A 15 12.89 4.41 3.86
C HIS A 15 14.36 4.71 3.58
N ARG A 16 14.81 5.93 3.85
CA ARG A 16 16.21 6.31 3.66
C ARG A 16 17.06 5.75 4.79
N ILE A 17 18.03 4.90 4.45
CA ILE A 17 18.99 4.34 5.41
C ILE A 17 20.21 5.25 5.45
N HIS A 18 20.46 5.87 6.61
CA HIS A 18 21.60 6.76 6.83
C HIS A 18 22.87 6.00 7.21
N ARG A 19 22.79 5.12 8.22
CA ARG A 19 23.83 4.14 8.55
C ARG A 19 23.17 2.82 8.94
N PRO A 20 23.69 1.65 8.49
CA PRO A 20 23.05 0.36 8.77
C PRO A 20 22.95 0.01 10.26
N LEU A 21 23.88 0.51 11.09
CA LEU A 21 23.97 0.22 12.52
C LEU A 21 22.99 1.02 13.40
N ASP A 22 22.27 1.99 12.83
CA ASP A 22 21.33 2.83 13.59
C ASP A 22 20.01 2.10 13.92
N TYR A 23 19.84 0.86 13.44
CA TYR A 23 18.60 0.08 13.58
C TYR A 23 18.87 -1.20 14.39
N SER A 24 18.18 -1.35 15.51
CA SER A 24 18.28 -2.52 16.40
C SER A 24 17.25 -3.62 16.09
N GLY A 25 16.43 -3.45 15.04
CA GLY A 25 15.33 -4.34 14.68
C GLY A 25 15.00 -4.31 13.18
N THR A 26 13.73 -4.53 12.82
CA THR A 26 13.27 -4.49 11.43
C THR A 26 13.35 -3.08 10.85
N LEU A 27 13.84 -2.97 9.61
CA LEU A 27 13.86 -1.71 8.89
C LEU A 27 12.44 -1.31 8.48
N PRO A 28 12.02 -0.06 8.74
CA PRO A 28 10.74 0.44 8.24
C PRO A 28 10.64 0.33 6.72
N ILE A 29 9.41 0.17 6.22
CA ILE A 29 9.12 0.29 4.79
C ILE A 29 9.10 1.77 4.33
N GLY A 30 8.98 2.68 5.29
CA GLY A 30 9.17 4.12 5.11
C GLY A 30 7.91 4.87 4.74
N GLU A 31 8.06 5.91 3.93
CA GLU A 31 7.00 6.84 3.56
C GLU A 31 6.55 6.63 2.11
N PRO A 32 5.30 7.00 1.75
CA PRO A 32 4.82 6.95 0.38
C PRO A 32 5.75 7.67 -0.60
N LEU A 33 5.95 7.08 -1.78
CA LEU A 33 6.48 7.81 -2.93
C LEU A 33 5.47 8.86 -3.41
N ASP A 34 5.95 9.82 -4.20
CA ASP A 34 5.08 10.80 -4.85
C ASP A 34 3.93 10.11 -5.60
N ASN A 35 2.75 10.73 -5.53
CA ASN A 35 1.52 10.24 -6.15
C ASN A 35 1.04 8.87 -5.66
N HIS A 36 1.60 8.34 -4.57
CA HIS A 36 1.08 7.18 -3.85
C HIS A 36 0.37 7.63 -2.58
N ARG A 37 -0.64 6.86 -2.19
CA ARG A 37 -1.28 6.97 -0.88
C ARG A 37 -1.27 5.60 -0.23
N LEU A 38 -1.02 5.57 1.08
CA LEU A 38 -1.02 4.35 1.86
C LEU A 38 -1.98 4.48 3.02
N TYR A 39 -2.70 3.40 3.28
CA TYR A 39 -3.68 3.29 4.35
C TYR A 39 -3.44 2.00 5.12
N VAL A 40 -3.54 2.08 6.44
CA VAL A 40 -3.57 0.90 7.31
C VAL A 40 -4.99 0.79 7.83
N LEU A 41 -5.70 -0.27 7.45
CA LEU A 41 -7.15 -0.40 7.59
C LEU A 41 -7.56 -1.62 8.40
N ASP A 42 -8.70 -1.53 9.09
CA ASP A 42 -9.38 -2.68 9.68
C ASP A 42 -10.22 -3.46 8.65
N ASP A 43 -10.83 -4.57 9.07
CA ASP A 43 -11.70 -5.42 8.24
C ASP A 43 -12.96 -4.69 7.71
N HIS A 44 -13.25 -3.50 8.22
CA HIS A 44 -14.36 -2.65 7.80
C HIS A 44 -13.91 -1.46 6.94
N LEU A 45 -12.66 -1.49 6.45
CA LEU A 45 -12.03 -0.42 5.67
C LEU A 45 -12.04 0.92 6.42
N ARG A 46 -11.75 0.90 7.73
CA ARG A 46 -11.56 2.10 8.55
C ARG A 46 -10.08 2.25 8.91
N LEU A 47 -9.59 3.48 8.87
CA LEU A 47 -8.23 3.81 9.33
C LEU A 47 -8.03 3.37 10.77
N VAL A 48 -6.97 2.60 11.01
CA VAL A 48 -6.57 2.25 12.37
C VAL A 48 -5.74 3.39 12.98
N PRO A 49 -5.75 3.55 14.32
CA PRO A 49 -4.89 4.51 15.00
C PRO A 49 -3.41 4.18 14.81
N PRO A 50 -2.49 5.18 14.89
CA PRO A 50 -1.06 4.92 14.88
C PRO A 50 -0.63 3.89 15.92
N GLY A 51 0.12 2.88 15.49
CA GLY A 51 0.63 1.78 16.33
C GLY A 51 -0.34 0.61 16.52
N ALA A 52 -1.59 0.70 16.03
CA ALA A 52 -2.49 -0.45 15.96
C ALA A 52 -2.23 -1.25 14.67
N PRO A 53 -2.34 -2.59 14.71
CA PRO A 53 -2.22 -3.42 13.51
C PRO A 53 -3.43 -3.21 12.59
N GLY A 54 -3.19 -3.31 11.29
CA GLY A 54 -4.22 -3.30 10.25
C GLY A 54 -3.61 -3.67 8.90
N GLU A 55 -4.45 -4.00 7.93
CA GLU A 55 -4.00 -4.39 6.60
C GLU A 55 -3.58 -3.17 5.78
N LEU A 56 -2.48 -3.30 5.03
CA LEU A 56 -1.98 -2.25 4.17
C LEU A 56 -2.73 -2.19 2.83
N TYR A 57 -3.14 -0.98 2.46
CA TYR A 57 -3.73 -0.67 1.17
C TYR A 57 -2.94 0.44 0.48
N ILE A 58 -2.76 0.32 -0.83
CA ILE A 58 -1.97 1.26 -1.62
C ILE A 58 -2.84 1.83 -2.74
N ALA A 59 -2.87 3.15 -2.90
CA ALA A 59 -3.58 3.84 -3.98
C ALA A 59 -2.66 4.79 -4.74
N GLY A 60 -3.14 5.29 -5.88
CA GLY A 60 -2.46 6.33 -6.64
C GLY A 60 -1.88 5.85 -7.97
N ALA A 61 -0.89 6.59 -8.47
CA ALA A 61 -0.42 6.49 -9.85
C ALA A 61 0.29 5.17 -10.18
N GLY A 62 0.84 4.47 -9.18
CA GLY A 62 1.53 3.19 -9.38
C GLY A 62 0.63 1.98 -9.61
N LEU A 63 -0.70 2.13 -9.46
CA LEU A 63 -1.62 1.00 -9.60
C LEU A 63 -1.61 0.40 -11.01
N ALA A 64 -1.45 -0.92 -11.06
CA ALA A 64 -1.71 -1.69 -12.26
C ALA A 64 -3.16 -1.55 -12.71
N GLN A 65 -3.41 -1.87 -13.99
CA GLN A 65 -4.78 -1.89 -14.51
C GLN A 65 -5.60 -3.02 -13.89
N GLY A 66 -4.94 -4.15 -13.59
CA GLY A 66 -5.50 -5.34 -12.98
C GLY A 66 -4.73 -6.58 -13.43
N TYR A 67 -5.34 -7.73 -13.22
CA TYR A 67 -4.83 -9.02 -13.69
C TYR A 67 -5.46 -9.36 -15.05
N LEU A 68 -4.62 -9.61 -16.05
CA LEU A 68 -5.06 -9.97 -17.40
C LEU A 68 -5.95 -11.23 -17.38
N ASP A 69 -7.09 -11.18 -18.07
CA ASP A 69 -8.09 -12.27 -18.16
C ASP A 69 -8.60 -12.79 -16.81
N ARG A 70 -8.50 -11.96 -15.76
CA ARG A 70 -8.92 -12.29 -14.39
C ARG A 70 -9.71 -11.13 -13.77
N PRO A 71 -10.88 -10.75 -14.33
CA PRO A 71 -11.66 -9.61 -13.85
C PRO A 71 -12.19 -9.79 -12.42
N ALA A 72 -12.57 -11.01 -12.02
CA ALA A 72 -13.04 -11.28 -10.66
C ALA A 72 -11.93 -11.07 -9.62
N LEU A 73 -10.72 -11.56 -9.88
CA LEU A 73 -9.57 -11.35 -9.00
C LEU A 73 -9.13 -9.88 -8.98
N THR A 74 -9.23 -9.21 -10.13
CA THR A 74 -8.97 -7.76 -10.20
C THR A 74 -9.94 -7.00 -9.31
N ALA A 75 -11.24 -7.30 -9.36
CA ALA A 75 -12.23 -6.64 -8.53
C ALA A 75 -12.08 -6.95 -7.03
N ASP A 76 -11.60 -8.15 -6.69
CA ASP A 76 -11.32 -8.54 -5.30
C ASP A 76 -10.13 -7.78 -4.69
N ARG A 77 -9.07 -7.55 -5.48
CA ARG A 77 -7.84 -6.90 -4.98
C ARG A 77 -7.77 -5.40 -5.22
N PHE A 78 -8.31 -4.90 -6.33
CA PHE A 78 -8.33 -3.48 -6.70
C PHE A 78 -9.70 -2.88 -6.39
N VAL A 79 -9.92 -2.57 -5.11
CA VAL A 79 -11.19 -2.08 -4.57
C VAL A 79 -11.33 -0.57 -4.69
N ALA A 80 -12.52 -0.02 -4.45
CA ALA A 80 -12.73 1.42 -4.42
C ALA A 80 -11.94 2.08 -3.27
N ASP A 81 -11.37 3.25 -3.51
CA ASP A 81 -10.68 4.06 -2.50
C ASP A 81 -11.69 5.05 -1.86
N PRO A 82 -12.14 4.82 -0.60
CA PRO A 82 -13.09 5.71 0.07
C PRO A 82 -12.45 7.00 0.60
N TYR A 83 -11.12 7.11 0.58
CA TYR A 83 -10.36 8.25 1.10
C TYR A 83 -9.80 9.14 0.00
N GLY A 84 -9.75 8.62 -1.23
CA GLY A 84 -9.31 9.34 -2.42
C GLY A 84 -10.44 10.08 -3.15
N PRO A 85 -10.11 10.75 -4.25
CA PRO A 85 -11.10 11.32 -5.16
C PRO A 85 -12.08 10.26 -5.69
N ALA A 86 -13.29 10.70 -6.02
CA ALA A 86 -14.32 9.80 -6.56
C ALA A 86 -13.83 9.03 -7.80
N GLY A 87 -14.11 7.73 -7.83
CA GLY A 87 -13.70 6.83 -8.91
C GLY A 87 -12.26 6.31 -8.83
N THR A 88 -11.50 6.68 -7.78
CA THR A 88 -10.17 6.12 -7.55
C THR A 88 -10.25 4.73 -6.89
N ARG A 89 -9.16 3.97 -7.03
CA ARG A 89 -9.03 2.59 -6.53
C ARG A 89 -7.84 2.50 -5.58
N MET A 90 -7.86 1.46 -4.76
CA MET A 90 -6.73 1.03 -3.92
C MET A 90 -6.52 -0.49 -4.08
N TYR A 91 -5.26 -0.92 -3.98
CA TYR A 91 -4.86 -2.32 -3.99
C TYR A 91 -4.73 -2.84 -2.56
N ARG A 92 -5.41 -3.95 -2.28
CA ARG A 92 -5.34 -4.73 -1.03
C ARG A 92 -4.08 -5.60 -1.05
N THR A 93 -3.09 -5.30 -0.22
CA THR A 93 -1.79 -6.00 -0.30
C THR A 93 -1.80 -7.38 0.35
N GLY A 94 -2.59 -7.58 1.41
CA GLY A 94 -2.52 -8.75 2.29
C GLY A 94 -1.47 -8.65 3.40
N ASP A 95 -0.75 -7.53 3.51
CA ASP A 95 0.31 -7.31 4.50
C ASP A 95 -0.22 -6.60 5.76
N LEU A 96 0.36 -6.91 6.93
CA LEU A 96 0.06 -6.34 8.26
C LEU A 96 1.25 -5.54 8.83
#